data_AF-A0A9W9ZNX2-F1
#
_entry.id   AF-A0A9W9ZNX2-F1
#
_cell.length_a   1.000
_cell.length_b   1.000
_cell.length_c   1.000
_cell.angle_alpha   90.00
_cell.angle_beta   90.00
_cell.angle_gamma   90.00
#
_symmetry.space_group_name_H-M   'P 1'
#
loop_
_entity.id
_entity.type
_entity.pdbx_description
1 polymer ?
#
loop_
_entity_poly.entity_id
_entity_poly.type
_entity_poly.pdbx_seq_one_letter_code
_entity_poly.pdbx_strand_id
1 'polypeptide(L)'
;MQSTASPECIPTLEFPEIPNKDDLVDWTYSKRREMQEIVPSVFLGPYSAAMNSKLDVLKQIGISHVVCIRQNIEANFVRPNFPQHLNYLVLDVADTPTEISSHIFQR
;
A
#
# COMPACT_ATOMS: atom_id res chain seq x y z
N MET A 1 23.67 53.78 -27.14
CA MET A 1 24.01 53.34 -25.78
C MET A 1 22.84 52.48 -25.30
N GLN A 2 23.11 51.21 -24.97
CA GLN A 2 22.41 50.29 -24.04
C GLN A 2 20.86 50.24 -24.08
N SER A 3 20.18 49.09 -24.03
CA SER A 3 20.49 47.79 -23.44
C SER A 3 19.50 46.77 -24.01
N THR A 4 19.99 45.65 -24.53
CA THR A 4 19.17 44.48 -24.88
C THR A 4 19.17 43.53 -23.69
N ALA A 5 18.09 43.49 -22.91
CA ALA A 5 17.88 42.46 -21.90
C ALA A 5 16.99 41.36 -22.50
N SER A 6 17.60 40.22 -22.80
CA SER A 6 16.90 38.97 -23.14
C SER A 6 16.14 38.47 -21.91
N PRO A 7 14.87 38.05 -22.04
CA PRO A 7 14.22 37.27 -20.98
C PRO A 7 14.79 35.85 -21.05
N GLU A 8 15.43 35.41 -19.98
CA GLU A 8 15.91 34.04 -19.84
C GLU A 8 14.72 33.06 -19.94
N CYS A 9 14.85 32.08 -20.84
CA CYS A 9 13.86 31.04 -21.06
C CYS A 9 13.62 30.26 -19.77
N ILE A 10 12.42 30.37 -19.21
CA ILE A 10 11.94 29.43 -18.20
C ILE A 10 11.93 28.05 -18.88
N PRO A 11 12.61 27.03 -18.32
CA PRO A 11 12.53 25.69 -18.87
C PRO A 11 11.07 25.25 -18.85
N THR A 12 10.51 24.94 -20.01
CA THR A 12 9.15 24.40 -20.11
C THR A 12 9.11 23.12 -19.30
N LEU A 13 8.40 23.14 -18.17
CA LEU A 13 8.14 21.95 -17.37
C LEU A 13 7.21 21.05 -18.19
N GLU A 14 7.77 20.06 -18.87
CA GLU A 14 7.00 19.00 -19.52
C GLU A 14 6.45 18.08 -18.43
N PHE A 15 5.18 18.27 -18.10
CA PHE A 15 4.45 17.35 -17.26
C PHE A 15 3.98 16.15 -18.10
N PRO A 16 3.97 14.93 -17.53
CA PRO A 16 3.39 13.78 -18.21
C PRO A 16 1.92 14.04 -18.55
N GLU A 17 1.47 13.53 -19.70
CA GLU A 17 0.06 13.59 -20.06
C GLU A 17 -0.76 12.79 -19.04
N ILE A 18 -1.83 13.41 -18.55
CA ILE A 18 -2.78 12.75 -17.66
C ILE A 18 -3.49 11.67 -18.49
N PRO A 19 -3.49 10.40 -18.05
CA PRO A 19 -4.13 9.32 -18.80
C PRO A 19 -5.61 9.62 -19.04
N ASN A 20 -6.11 9.18 -20.20
CA ASN A 20 -7.47 9.46 -20.64
C ASN A 20 -8.48 8.84 -19.67
N LYS A 21 -9.64 9.48 -19.48
CA LYS A 21 -10.65 9.03 -18.49
C LYS A 21 -11.14 7.60 -18.74
N ASP A 22 -11.09 7.14 -19.99
CA ASP A 22 -11.49 5.78 -20.38
C ASP A 22 -10.45 4.71 -20.00
N ASP A 23 -9.19 5.10 -19.74
CA ASP A 23 -8.13 4.23 -19.19
C ASP A 23 -8.11 4.22 -17.66
N LEU A 24 -8.96 5.02 -17.01
CA LEU A 24 -9.12 4.97 -15.57
C LEU A 24 -9.79 3.65 -15.21
N VAL A 25 -8.96 2.69 -14.81
CA VAL A 25 -9.35 1.46 -14.13
C VAL A 25 -10.35 1.84 -13.04
N ASP A 26 -11.63 1.55 -13.31
CA ASP A 26 -12.73 1.94 -12.42
C ASP A 26 -12.46 1.35 -11.03
N TRP A 27 -12.32 2.21 -10.03
CA TRP A 27 -12.08 1.82 -8.64
C TRP A 27 -13.40 1.32 -8.07
N THR A 28 -13.77 0.12 -8.45
CA THR A 28 -14.96 -0.54 -7.94
C THR A 28 -14.74 -0.90 -6.47
N TYR A 29 -15.76 -0.70 -5.64
CA TYR A 29 -15.72 -0.98 -4.19
C TYR A 29 -15.28 -2.41 -3.86
N SER A 30 -15.48 -3.34 -4.80
CA SER A 30 -15.00 -4.73 -4.77
C SER A 30 -13.49 -4.83 -4.55
N LYS A 31 -12.68 -3.94 -5.14
CA LYS A 31 -11.21 -3.95 -5.03
C LYS A 31 -10.69 -3.69 -3.63
N ARG A 32 -11.51 -3.08 -2.75
CA ARG A 32 -11.19 -2.88 -1.33
C ARG A 32 -11.10 -4.20 -0.56
N ARG A 33 -11.68 -5.29 -1.08
CA ARG A 33 -11.78 -6.58 -0.38
C ARG A 33 -10.67 -7.57 -0.74
N GLU A 34 -9.82 -7.21 -1.70
CA GLU A 34 -8.75 -8.04 -2.24
C GLU A 34 -7.39 -7.40 -1.98
N MET A 35 -6.33 -8.21 -1.86
CA MET A 35 -4.98 -7.66 -1.81
C MET A 35 -4.50 -7.27 -3.20
N GLN A 36 -3.73 -6.21 -3.27
CA GLN A 36 -3.19 -5.63 -4.50
C GLN A 36 -1.68 -5.50 -4.37
N GLU A 37 -0.97 -5.78 -5.46
CA GLU A 37 0.48 -5.54 -5.53
C GLU A 37 0.72 -4.04 -5.65
N ILE A 38 1.43 -3.46 -4.68
CA ILE A 38 1.74 -2.01 -4.66
C ILE A 38 3.11 -1.73 -5.28
N VAL A 39 4.06 -2.64 -5.09
CA VAL A 39 5.36 -2.69 -5.75
C VAL A 39 5.74 -4.17 -5.93
N PRO A 40 6.69 -4.52 -6.81
CA PRO A 40 7.05 -5.90 -7.07
C PRO A 40 7.26 -6.71 -5.78
N SER A 41 6.53 -7.81 -5.63
CA SER A 41 6.56 -8.70 -4.44
C SER A 41 6.03 -8.10 -3.13
N VAL A 42 5.39 -6.93 -3.14
CA VAL A 42 4.76 -6.32 -1.96
C VAL A 42 3.28 -6.13 -2.22
N PHE A 43 2.49 -6.76 -1.36
CA PHE A 43 1.04 -6.77 -1.46
C PHE A 43 0.42 -6.06 -0.27
N LEU A 44 -0.59 -5.24 -0.53
CA LEU A 44 -1.40 -4.58 0.49
C LEU A 44 -2.84 -5.02 0.36
N GLY A 45 -3.46 -5.42 1.46
CA GLY A 45 -4.85 -5.83 1.47
C GLY A 45 -5.48 -5.80 2.85
N PRO A 46 -6.81 -5.91 2.92
CA PRO A 46 -7.53 -6.07 4.16
C PRO A 46 -7.19 -7.42 4.83
N TYR A 47 -7.56 -7.57 6.11
CA TYR A 47 -7.45 -8.85 6.83
C TYR A 47 -8.06 -10.04 6.07
N SER A 48 -9.12 -9.82 5.27
CA SER A 48 -9.75 -10.87 4.47
C SER A 48 -8.81 -11.53 3.46
N ALA A 49 -7.74 -10.86 3.04
CA ALA A 49 -6.73 -11.42 2.15
C ALA A 49 -5.85 -12.49 2.82
N ALA A 50 -5.79 -12.49 4.16
CA ALA A 50 -5.00 -13.43 4.96
C ALA A 50 -5.86 -14.39 5.80
N MET A 51 -7.13 -14.57 5.43
CA MET A 51 -8.03 -15.56 6.08
C MET A 51 -7.58 -17.00 5.82
N ASN A 52 -8.04 -17.94 6.66
CA ASN A 52 -7.71 -19.36 6.56
C ASN A 52 -7.91 -20.00 5.17
N SER A 53 -8.88 -19.52 4.40
CA SER A 53 -9.16 -20.02 3.04
C SER A 53 -8.18 -19.52 1.96
N LYS A 54 -7.25 -18.62 2.29
CA LYS A 54 -6.34 -17.97 1.34
C LYS A 54 -4.92 -18.53 1.36
N LEU A 55 -4.64 -19.56 2.17
CA LEU A 55 -3.30 -20.14 2.29
C LEU A 55 -2.71 -20.55 0.93
N ASP A 56 -3.48 -21.27 0.13
CA ASP A 56 -3.00 -21.79 -1.16
C ASP A 56 -2.71 -20.66 -2.15
N VAL A 57 -3.55 -19.62 -2.15
CA VAL A 57 -3.35 -18.42 -2.98
C VAL A 57 -2.09 -17.68 -2.56
N LEU A 58 -1.87 -17.48 -1.26
CA LEU A 58 -0.67 -16.83 -0.73
C LEU A 58 0.61 -17.62 -1.09
N LYS A 59 0.56 -18.95 -1.01
CA LYS A 59 1.66 -19.83 -1.42
C LYS A 59 1.93 -19.77 -2.92
N GLN A 60 0.87 -19.78 -3.74
CA GLN A 60 1.00 -19.70 -5.19
C GLN A 60 1.64 -18.39 -5.65
N ILE A 61 1.33 -17.28 -4.96
CA ILE A 61 1.92 -15.96 -5.23
C ILE A 61 3.36 -15.87 -4.70
N GLY A 62 3.75 -16.76 -3.78
CA GLY A 62 5.09 -16.78 -3.17
C GLY A 62 5.23 -15.87 -1.97
N ILE A 63 4.13 -15.52 -1.29
CA ILE A 63 4.17 -14.77 -0.03
C ILE A 63 4.85 -15.64 1.03
N SER A 64 5.85 -15.07 1.70
CA SER A 64 6.59 -15.70 2.80
C SER A 64 6.47 -14.93 4.13
N HIS A 65 6.20 -13.63 4.05
CA HIS A 65 6.15 -12.73 5.21
C HIS A 65 4.83 -11.95 5.20
N VAL A 66 4.23 -11.77 6.36
CA VAL A 66 2.99 -11.02 6.55
C VAL A 66 3.17 -10.02 7.68
N VAL A 67 2.95 -8.74 7.39
CA VAL A 67 2.87 -7.69 8.41
C VAL A 67 1.41 -7.52 8.81
N CYS A 68 1.12 -7.82 10.06
CA CYS A 68 -0.22 -7.75 10.64
C CYS A 68 -0.34 -6.48 11.48
N ILE A 69 -0.92 -5.42 10.91
CA ILE A 69 -1.19 -4.17 11.60
C ILE A 69 -2.60 -4.23 12.20
N ARG A 70 -2.71 -4.07 13.51
CA ARG A 70 -3.99 -4.14 14.24
C ARG A 70 -3.90 -3.37 15.54
N GLN A 71 -5.04 -3.07 16.16
CA GLN A 71 -5.10 -2.71 17.58
C GLN A 71 -5.26 -3.94 18.47
N ASN A 72 -4.87 -3.84 19.74
CA ASN A 72 -5.10 -4.91 20.71
C ASN A 72 -6.59 -5.30 20.86
N ILE A 73 -7.53 -4.35 20.70
CA ILE A 73 -8.98 -4.65 20.71
C ILE A 73 -9.41 -5.53 19.51
N GLU A 74 -8.67 -5.47 18.40
CA GLU A 74 -8.93 -6.25 17.18
C GLU A 74 -8.19 -7.60 17.17
N ALA A 75 -7.34 -7.85 18.18
CA ALA A 75 -6.47 -9.03 18.25
C ALA A 75 -7.23 -10.36 18.21
N ASN A 76 -8.49 -10.36 18.64
CA ASN A 76 -9.37 -11.53 18.56
C ASN A 76 -9.69 -11.90 17.10
N PHE A 77 -9.85 -10.91 16.21
CA PHE A 77 -10.27 -11.14 14.83
C PHE A 77 -9.11 -11.12 13.85
N VAL A 78 -8.20 -10.15 13.97
CA VAL A 78 -7.07 -9.97 13.05
C VAL A 78 -5.86 -10.64 13.68
N ARG A 79 -5.55 -11.89 13.32
CA ARG A 79 -4.44 -12.66 13.93
C ARG A 79 -3.66 -13.50 12.91
N PRO A 80 -2.41 -13.91 13.23
CA PRO A 80 -1.66 -14.84 12.40
C PRO A 80 -2.41 -16.18 12.23
N ASN A 81 -2.87 -16.46 11.01
CA ASN A 81 -3.63 -17.69 10.72
C ASN A 81 -2.70 -18.87 10.36
N PHE A 82 -1.50 -18.60 9.84
CA PHE A 82 -0.60 -19.62 9.31
C PHE A 82 0.83 -19.52 9.86
N PRO A 83 1.04 -19.49 11.19
CA PRO A 83 2.37 -19.28 11.78
C PRO A 83 3.40 -20.37 11.43
N GLN A 84 2.95 -21.55 10.97
CA GLN A 84 3.83 -22.64 10.53
C GLN A 84 4.30 -22.51 9.07
N HIS A 85 3.68 -21.62 8.29
CA HIS A 85 3.94 -21.47 6.86
C HIS A 85 4.44 -20.08 6.47
N LEU A 86 4.08 -19.05 7.23
CA LEU A 86 4.43 -17.67 6.96
C LEU A 86 5.04 -17.03 8.22
N ASN A 87 6.01 -16.15 8.03
CA ASN A 87 6.58 -15.35 9.09
C ASN A 87 5.72 -14.11 9.34
N TYR A 88 5.38 -13.83 10.59
CA TYR A 88 4.51 -12.70 10.94
C TYR A 88 5.26 -11.64 11.74
N LEU A 89 5.05 -10.38 11.37
CA LEU A 89 5.33 -9.22 12.21
C LEU A 89 4.00 -8.60 12.62
N VAL A 90 3.67 -8.64 13.91
CA VAL A 90 2.44 -8.00 14.42
C VAL A 90 2.80 -6.63 14.95
N LEU A 91 2.17 -5.59 14.42
CA LEU A 91 2.32 -4.21 14.85
C LEU A 91 1.02 -3.75 15.51
N ASP A 92 1.13 -3.35 16.79
CA ASP A 92 0.01 -2.77 17.55
C ASP A 92 -0.03 -1.27 17.28
N VAL A 93 -0.94 -0.83 16.41
CA VAL A 93 -1.05 0.57 15.95
C VAL A 93 -2.51 0.98 15.97
N ALA A 94 -2.84 2.10 16.62
CA ALA A 94 -4.19 2.62 16.59
C ALA A 94 -4.50 3.37 15.30
N ASP A 95 -5.75 3.23 14.85
CA ASP A 95 -6.34 3.92 13.71
C ASP A 95 -6.76 5.34 14.16
N THR A 96 -5.81 6.07 14.72
CA THR A 96 -5.97 7.47 15.07
C THR A 96 -5.34 8.34 13.98
N PRO A 97 -5.93 9.49 13.61
CA PRO A 97 -5.43 10.34 12.53
C PRO A 97 -3.98 10.84 12.71
N THR A 98 -3.43 10.69 13.91
CA THR A 98 -2.15 11.27 14.33
C THR A 98 -1.01 10.25 14.44
N GLU A 99 -1.28 8.95 14.51
CA GLU A 99 -0.23 7.93 14.77
C GLU A 99 0.35 7.25 13.52
N ILE A 100 -0.38 7.22 12.39
CA ILE A 100 -0.01 6.38 11.25
C ILE A 100 1.32 6.79 10.59
N SER A 101 1.65 8.09 10.56
CA SER A 101 2.79 8.59 9.77
C SER A 101 4.09 8.81 10.54
N SER A 102 4.04 9.08 11.85
CA SER A 102 5.21 9.56 12.59
C SER A 102 6.05 8.45 13.23
N HIS A 103 5.42 7.39 13.74
CA HIS A 103 6.13 6.36 14.53
C HIS A 103 6.61 5.15 13.72
N ILE A 104 6.01 4.89 12.55
CA ILE A 104 6.32 3.70 11.73
C ILE A 104 7.62 3.88 10.92
N PHE A 105 7.99 5.11 10.56
CA PHE A 105 9.14 5.39 9.69
C PHE A 105 10.45 5.75 10.42
N GLN A 106 10.48 5.66 11.75
CA GLN A 106 11.62 6.13 12.57
C GLN A 106 12.51 5.00 13.12
N ARG A 107 12.52 3.82 12.48
CA ARG A 107 13.43 2.72 12.80
C ARG A 107 14.16 2.18 11.59
#